data_AF-A0A7G7YP75-F1
#
_entry.id   AF-A0A7G7YP75-F1
#
_cell.length_a   1.000
_cell.length_b   1.000
_cell.length_c   1.000
_cell.angle_alpha   90.00
_cell.angle_beta   90.00
_cell.angle_gamma   90.00
#
_symmetry.space_group_name_H-M   'P 1'
#
loop_
_entity.id
_entity.type
_entity.pdbx_description
1 polymer ?
#
loop_
_entity_poly.entity_id
_entity_poly.type
_entity_poly.pdbx_seq_one_letter_code
_entity_poly.pdbx_strand_id
1 'polypeptide(L)'
;MTSNNNGSHGGGGGRRRGLPTRWGENVVMADFGARRRKEAAEAANSLPSIPRGESESWASAQLMEALAENTDSGRLARGREYYRGGKVLGVELAENIITGLVDGTQLEPFDVTFRLKNLPERKRAFLQQELLMDQSHLRSLMHRRAPGQEVSTILMRPDHLRQVSCTCPDRAAVCKHAVAVGYAVAAQLTRDPQQIFRLRGIDPEPFMAQLRKADEKTGAAALENWRGTHSGRDVASNKKAASSKYGVGKNTGGEEAAAEIVDPIRFWGSPDQRVTWGEFAQELGLDQGDGQALMAALRTVSWTGVDQLRAHHELERCYENLVNIEKIFDKLPWEKDYLSRPTDKNEDYD
;
A
#
# COMPACT_ATOMS: atom_id res chain seq x y z
N MET A 1 18.22 -66.92 11.30
CA MET A 1 17.31 -67.38 12.36
C MET A 1 16.26 -66.28 12.52
N THR A 2 15.19 -66.30 11.71
CA THR A 2 13.87 -66.87 12.06
C THR A 2 13.26 -66.13 13.26
N SER A 3 12.13 -65.41 13.21
CA SER A 3 10.90 -65.67 12.45
C SER A 3 9.98 -64.43 12.38
N ASN A 4 9.22 -64.37 11.30
CA ASN A 4 7.93 -63.69 11.15
C ASN A 4 6.96 -63.97 12.31
N ASN A 5 6.04 -63.04 12.61
CA ASN A 5 4.63 -63.34 12.36
C ASN A 5 3.73 -62.10 12.15
N ASN A 6 2.77 -62.31 11.26
CA ASN A 6 1.78 -61.40 10.71
C ASN A 6 0.59 -61.21 11.67
N GLY A 7 -0.12 -60.08 11.56
CA GLY A 7 -1.43 -59.87 12.19
C GLY A 7 -2.14 -58.63 11.64
N SER A 8 -2.98 -58.83 10.64
CA SER A 8 -3.88 -57.85 10.04
C SER A 8 -5.23 -57.78 10.77
N HIS A 9 -6.05 -56.76 10.43
CA HIS A 9 -7.42 -56.41 10.90
C HIS A 9 -7.42 -55.43 12.08
N GLY A 10 -8.23 -54.39 12.18
CA GLY A 10 -9.39 -53.89 11.44
C GLY A 10 -9.84 -52.59 12.13
N GLY A 11 -10.65 -51.76 11.46
CA GLY A 11 -10.96 -50.38 11.84
C GLY A 11 -11.67 -50.15 13.18
N GLY A 12 -11.70 -48.89 13.60
CA GLY A 12 -12.51 -48.44 14.74
C GLY A 12 -12.19 -46.99 15.14
N GLY A 13 -12.91 -46.03 14.56
CA GLY A 13 -12.85 -44.62 14.95
C GLY A 13 -13.30 -44.41 16.40
N GLY A 14 -12.35 -44.14 17.29
CA GLY A 14 -12.61 -43.74 18.67
C GLY A 14 -12.35 -42.25 18.86
N ARG A 15 -13.42 -41.43 18.88
CA ARG A 15 -13.36 -40.03 19.30
C ARG A 15 -12.83 -39.99 20.74
N ARG A 16 -11.60 -39.49 20.93
CA ARG A 16 -11.04 -39.24 22.26
C ARG A 16 -11.84 -38.12 22.91
N ARG A 17 -12.60 -38.45 23.95
CA ARG A 17 -13.29 -37.49 24.83
C ARG A 17 -12.23 -36.59 25.49
N GLY A 18 -12.41 -35.28 25.33
CA GLY A 18 -11.46 -34.26 25.76
C GLY A 18 -11.24 -34.26 27.27
N LEU A 19 -9.99 -33.98 27.65
CA LEU A 19 -9.65 -33.58 29.02
C LEU A 19 -10.27 -32.19 29.31
N PRO A 20 -10.63 -31.88 30.57
CA PRO A 20 -11.16 -30.58 30.93
C PRO A 20 -10.06 -29.52 30.80
N THR A 21 -10.25 -28.59 29.86
CA THR A 21 -9.41 -27.42 29.63
C THR A 21 -9.32 -26.57 30.90
N ARG A 22 -8.09 -26.28 31.34
CA ARG A 22 -7.84 -25.39 32.48
C ARG A 22 -8.06 -23.94 32.05
N TRP A 23 -8.69 -23.16 32.93
CA TRP A 23 -8.83 -21.71 32.78
C TRP A 23 -7.44 -21.07 32.66
N GLY A 24 -7.05 -20.73 31.43
CA GLY A 24 -5.71 -20.24 31.06
C GLY A 24 -5.35 -20.51 29.61
N GLU A 25 -5.93 -21.55 28.98
CA GLU A 25 -5.65 -21.92 27.58
C GLU A 25 -6.60 -21.29 26.55
N ASN A 26 -7.63 -20.55 27.01
CA ASN A 26 -8.61 -19.88 26.15
C ASN A 26 -8.40 -18.36 26.05
N VAL A 27 -7.14 -17.90 25.99
CA VAL A 27 -6.88 -16.52 25.55
C VAL A 27 -6.97 -16.53 24.02
N VAL A 28 -8.17 -16.28 23.49
CA VAL A 28 -8.34 -15.95 22.07
C VAL A 28 -7.70 -14.59 21.88
N MET A 29 -6.43 -14.57 21.43
CA MET A 29 -5.78 -13.34 20.98
C MET A 29 -6.53 -12.90 19.73
N ALA A 30 -7.43 -11.93 19.88
CA ALA A 30 -8.21 -11.39 18.79
C ALA A 30 -7.27 -10.65 17.83
N ASP A 31 -7.04 -11.26 16.68
CA ASP A 31 -6.13 -10.76 15.65
C ASP A 31 -6.88 -9.81 14.70
N PHE A 32 -7.08 -8.59 15.16
CA PHE A 32 -7.77 -7.53 14.40
C PHE A 32 -7.00 -7.08 13.14
N GLY A 33 -5.70 -7.40 13.06
CA GLY A 33 -4.84 -7.08 11.92
C GLY A 33 -4.86 -8.13 10.80
N ALA A 34 -5.42 -9.32 11.03
CA ALA A 34 -5.34 -10.45 10.09
C ALA A 34 -5.85 -10.12 8.69
N ARG A 35 -6.97 -9.38 8.60
CA ARG A 35 -7.56 -8.98 7.31
C ARG A 35 -6.65 -8.03 6.55
N ARG A 36 -6.14 -7.00 7.22
CA ARG A 36 -5.18 -6.04 6.63
C ARG A 36 -3.88 -6.72 6.22
N ARG A 37 -3.36 -7.67 7.00
CA ARG A 37 -2.18 -8.45 6.60
C ARG A 37 -2.43 -9.32 5.39
N LYS A 38 -3.63 -9.89 5.25
CA LYS A 38 -4.00 -10.67 4.06
C LYS A 38 -4.12 -9.78 2.82
N GLU A 39 -4.86 -8.68 2.92
CA GLU A 39 -4.99 -7.67 1.85
C GLU A 39 -3.61 -7.13 1.45
N ALA A 40 -2.76 -6.83 2.44
CA ALA A 40 -1.41 -6.33 2.21
C ALA A 40 -0.45 -7.43 1.72
N ALA A 41 -0.59 -8.70 2.10
CA ALA A 41 0.21 -9.81 1.56
C ALA A 41 -0.16 -10.13 0.10
N GLU A 42 -1.45 -10.01 -0.24
CA GLU A 42 -1.91 -10.08 -1.63
C GLU A 42 -1.33 -8.92 -2.46
N ALA A 43 -1.28 -7.71 -1.90
CA ALA A 43 -0.56 -6.58 -2.50
C ALA A 43 0.97 -6.80 -2.55
N ALA A 44 1.57 -7.45 -1.56
CA ALA A 44 3.01 -7.71 -1.49
C ALA A 44 3.48 -8.69 -2.56
N ASN A 45 2.66 -9.71 -2.83
CA ASN A 45 2.89 -10.64 -3.94
C ASN A 45 2.79 -9.94 -5.31
N SER A 46 2.19 -8.75 -5.37
CA SER A 46 2.18 -7.89 -6.56
C SER A 46 3.30 -6.85 -6.57
N LEU A 47 3.99 -6.61 -5.45
CA LEU A 47 5.15 -5.72 -5.37
C LEU A 47 6.35 -6.40 -6.04
N PRO A 48 6.79 -5.93 -7.22
CA PRO A 48 7.73 -6.72 -7.98
C PRO A 48 9.16 -6.39 -7.54
N SER A 49 9.93 -7.43 -7.21
CA SER A 49 11.33 -7.31 -6.78
C SER A 49 12.15 -6.55 -7.83
N ILE A 50 13.03 -5.63 -7.39
CA ILE A 50 13.98 -4.96 -8.30
C ILE A 50 14.94 -6.03 -8.85
N PRO A 51 15.06 -6.21 -10.18
CA PRO A 51 16.08 -7.06 -10.76
C PRO A 51 17.47 -6.57 -10.33
N ARG A 52 18.30 -7.48 -9.81
CA ARG A 52 19.67 -7.16 -9.42
C ARG A 52 20.45 -6.72 -10.67
N GLY A 53 20.88 -5.46 -10.70
CA GLY A 53 21.75 -4.90 -11.77
C GLY A 53 21.18 -3.73 -12.55
N GLU A 54 19.95 -3.30 -12.29
CA GLU A 54 19.38 -2.12 -12.94
C GLU A 54 19.81 -0.81 -12.24
N SER A 55 20.16 0.21 -13.03
CA SER A 55 20.45 1.56 -12.50
C SER A 55 19.19 2.18 -11.88
N GLU A 56 19.32 2.67 -10.65
CA GLU A 56 18.28 3.45 -9.97
C GLU A 56 17.87 4.66 -10.82
N SER A 57 16.58 5.00 -10.84
CA SER A 57 16.12 6.19 -11.55
C SER A 57 16.51 7.47 -10.82
N TRP A 58 16.68 8.57 -11.57
CA TRP A 58 16.92 9.90 -11.00
C TRP A 58 15.92 10.22 -9.87
N ALA A 59 14.63 9.99 -10.10
CA ALA A 59 13.59 10.21 -9.09
C ALA A 59 13.80 9.38 -7.82
N SER A 60 14.22 8.13 -7.99
CA SER A 60 14.56 7.24 -6.87
C SER A 60 15.74 7.76 -6.07
N ALA A 61 16.78 8.25 -6.76
CA ALA A 61 17.95 8.85 -6.12
C ALA A 61 17.56 10.07 -5.27
N GLN A 62 16.74 10.98 -5.80
CA GLN A 62 16.27 12.17 -5.06
C GLN A 62 15.51 11.79 -3.78
N LEU A 63 14.66 10.76 -3.83
CA LEU A 63 13.92 10.28 -2.67
C LEU A 63 14.85 9.64 -1.64
N MET A 64 15.77 8.78 -2.09
CA MET A 64 16.69 8.09 -1.20
C MET A 64 17.70 9.04 -0.56
N GLU A 65 18.12 10.09 -1.28
CA GLU A 65 18.93 11.18 -0.74
C GLU A 65 18.18 11.90 0.39
N ALA A 66 16.92 12.27 0.18
CA ALA A 66 16.10 12.91 1.21
C ALA A 66 15.97 12.05 2.49
N LEU A 67 15.85 10.73 2.34
CA LEU A 67 15.78 9.81 3.46
C LEU A 67 17.13 9.63 4.15
N ALA A 68 18.22 9.57 3.38
CA ALA A 68 19.58 9.40 3.89
C ALA A 68 20.05 10.62 4.70
N GLU A 69 19.66 11.83 4.32
CA GLU A 69 19.96 13.06 5.08
C GLU A 69 19.33 13.08 6.49
N ASN A 70 18.25 12.33 6.70
CA ASN A 70 17.44 12.37 7.93
C ASN A 70 17.58 11.10 8.79
N THR A 71 18.60 10.26 8.54
CA THR A 71 18.79 9.00 9.26
C THR A 71 20.27 8.61 9.38
N ASP A 72 20.59 7.63 10.24
CA ASP A 72 21.94 7.08 10.36
C ASP A 72 22.19 5.88 9.42
N SER A 73 23.46 5.59 9.15
CA SER A 73 23.89 4.51 8.27
C SER A 73 23.42 3.12 8.72
N GLY A 74 23.29 2.89 10.04
CA GLY A 74 22.79 1.64 10.60
C GLY A 74 21.28 1.45 10.38
N ARG A 75 20.50 2.53 10.40
CA ARG A 75 19.08 2.53 10.00
C ARG A 75 18.90 2.33 8.51
N LEU A 76 19.76 2.94 7.68
CA LEU A 76 19.77 2.70 6.23
C LEU A 76 20.03 1.23 5.91
N ALA A 77 21.05 0.64 6.51
CA ALA A 77 21.41 -0.76 6.30
C ALA A 77 20.28 -1.70 6.72
N ARG A 78 19.70 -1.50 7.91
CA ARG A 78 18.57 -2.31 8.40
C ARG A 78 17.32 -2.12 7.55
N GLY A 79 17.02 -0.90 7.10
CA GLY A 79 15.88 -0.65 6.22
C GLY A 79 16.03 -1.31 4.85
N ARG A 80 17.25 -1.28 4.29
CA ARG A 80 17.58 -2.03 3.07
C ARG A 80 17.36 -3.53 3.25
N GLU A 81 17.75 -4.08 4.39
CA GLU A 81 17.54 -5.49 4.70
C GLU A 81 16.05 -5.83 4.86
N TYR A 82 15.26 -4.97 5.51
CA TYR A 82 13.81 -5.15 5.62
C TYR A 82 13.13 -5.18 4.25
N TYR A 83 13.54 -4.28 3.35
CA TYR A 83 13.06 -4.27 1.97
C TYR A 83 13.44 -5.55 1.23
N ARG A 84 14.70 -5.98 1.31
CA ARG A 84 15.20 -7.23 0.69
C ARG A 84 14.53 -8.48 1.24
N GLY A 85 14.21 -8.48 2.53
CA GLY A 85 13.50 -9.55 3.22
C GLY A 85 11.99 -9.60 2.93
N GLY A 86 11.48 -8.77 2.02
CA GLY A 86 10.06 -8.77 1.63
C GLY A 86 9.12 -8.32 2.75
N LYS A 87 9.61 -7.49 3.68
CA LYS A 87 8.80 -7.00 4.82
C LYS A 87 7.90 -5.82 4.46
N VAL A 88 8.07 -5.22 3.29
CA VAL A 88 7.14 -4.19 2.81
C VAL A 88 5.98 -4.89 2.13
N LEU A 89 4.79 -4.74 2.71
CA LEU A 89 3.58 -5.42 2.25
C LEU A 89 2.92 -4.67 1.10
N GLY A 90 2.95 -3.34 1.11
CA GLY A 90 2.27 -2.54 0.10
C GLY A 90 2.79 -1.13 0.09
N VAL A 91 2.73 -0.48 -1.07
CA VAL A 91 3.01 0.94 -1.25
C VAL A 91 1.99 1.53 -2.19
N GLU A 92 1.45 2.69 -1.84
CA GLU A 92 0.53 3.45 -2.65
C GLU A 92 1.03 4.88 -2.81
N LEU A 93 1.01 5.38 -4.06
CA LEU A 93 1.41 6.74 -4.40
C LEU A 93 0.16 7.51 -4.78
N ALA A 94 -0.21 8.46 -3.94
CA ALA A 94 -1.27 9.42 -4.16
C ALA A 94 -0.69 10.83 -4.39
N GLU A 95 -1.54 11.81 -4.66
CA GLU A 95 -1.10 13.20 -4.82
C GLU A 95 -0.40 13.71 -3.56
N ASN A 96 0.88 14.06 -3.68
CA ASN A 96 1.78 14.54 -2.62
C ASN A 96 1.93 13.62 -1.40
N ILE A 97 1.36 12.41 -1.42
CA ILE A 97 1.35 11.50 -0.29
C ILE A 97 1.77 10.12 -0.77
N ILE A 98 2.65 9.48 -0.01
CA ILE A 98 3.04 8.10 -0.22
C ILE A 98 2.72 7.36 1.06
N THR A 99 1.98 6.27 0.96
CA THR A 99 1.66 5.39 2.08
C THR A 99 2.30 4.02 1.85
N GLY A 100 2.72 3.38 2.93
CA GLY A 100 3.28 2.05 2.88
C GLY A 100 2.96 1.25 4.13
N LEU A 101 2.82 -0.06 3.95
CA LEU A 101 2.58 -1.02 5.03
C LEU A 101 3.82 -1.89 5.21
N VAL A 102 4.30 -2.01 6.45
CA VAL A 102 5.51 -2.78 6.76
C VAL A 102 5.22 -3.82 7.83
N ASP A 103 5.50 -5.07 7.52
CA ASP A 103 5.48 -6.19 8.47
C ASP A 103 6.60 -6.02 9.51
N GLY A 104 6.25 -6.28 10.76
CA GLY A 104 7.08 -5.94 11.91
C GLY A 104 6.98 -6.97 13.03
N THR A 105 7.44 -6.59 14.21
CA THR A 105 7.41 -7.45 15.39
C THR A 105 6.04 -7.48 16.07
N GLN A 106 5.15 -6.56 15.74
CA GLN A 106 3.79 -6.48 16.28
C GLN A 106 2.81 -7.20 15.36
N LEU A 107 1.64 -7.56 15.90
CA LEU A 107 0.58 -8.22 15.13
C LEU A 107 0.09 -7.32 13.99
N GLU A 108 -0.08 -6.03 14.24
CA GLU A 108 -0.48 -5.09 13.18
C GLU A 108 0.75 -4.57 12.42
N PRO A 109 0.71 -4.53 11.07
CA PRO A 109 1.73 -3.86 10.28
C PRO A 109 1.88 -2.39 10.68
N PHE A 110 3.09 -1.86 10.53
CA PHE A 110 3.34 -0.44 10.73
C PHE A 110 2.90 0.36 9.49
N ASP A 111 2.21 1.46 9.73
CA ASP A 111 1.87 2.44 8.70
C ASP A 111 3.03 3.41 8.56
N VAL A 112 3.49 3.60 7.33
CA VAL A 112 4.48 4.61 6.95
C VAL A 112 3.80 5.61 6.04
N THR A 113 4.05 6.90 6.26
CA THR A 113 3.55 7.97 5.41
C THR A 113 4.65 8.96 5.10
N PHE A 114 4.82 9.28 3.82
CA PHE A 114 5.62 10.39 3.35
C PHE A 114 4.70 11.48 2.82
N ARG A 115 4.92 12.72 3.25
CA ARG A 115 4.23 13.89 2.71
C ARG A 115 5.22 14.78 1.99
N LEU A 116 4.94 15.02 0.71
CA LEU A 116 5.70 15.94 -0.11
C LEU A 116 5.12 17.34 0.02
N LYS A 117 5.97 18.34 -0.25
CA LYS A 117 5.56 19.74 -0.37
C LYS A 117 4.54 19.86 -1.50
N ASN A 118 3.40 20.46 -1.18
CA ASN A 118 2.37 20.75 -2.16
C ASN A 118 2.94 21.58 -3.32
N LEU A 119 2.62 21.18 -4.54
CA LEU A 119 3.03 21.86 -5.76
C LEU A 119 1.91 22.82 -6.19
N PRO A 120 2.10 24.15 -6.13
CA PRO A 120 1.05 25.09 -6.50
C PRO A 120 0.67 24.97 -7.98
N GLU A 121 -0.59 25.26 -8.29
CA GLU A 121 -1.17 25.07 -9.62
C GLU A 121 -0.39 25.79 -10.73
N ARG A 122 0.13 26.99 -10.46
CA ARG A 122 0.98 27.72 -11.42
C ARG A 122 2.21 26.92 -11.86
N LYS A 123 2.83 26.17 -10.93
CA LYS A 123 4.00 25.34 -11.24
C LYS A 123 3.60 24.05 -11.94
N ARG A 124 2.40 23.51 -11.66
CA ARG A 124 1.84 22.37 -12.40
C ARG A 124 1.57 22.72 -13.85
N ALA A 125 0.90 23.86 -14.08
CA ALA A 125 0.64 24.38 -15.41
C ALA A 125 1.94 24.64 -16.19
N PHE A 126 2.96 25.21 -15.53
CA PHE A 126 4.30 25.37 -16.13
C PHE A 126 4.90 24.03 -16.54
N LEU A 127 4.91 23.02 -15.65
CA LEU A 127 5.43 21.70 -15.97
C LEU A 127 4.68 21.03 -17.13
N GLN A 128 3.35 21.12 -17.14
CA GLN A 128 2.53 20.56 -18.22
C GLN A 128 2.88 21.21 -19.56
N GLN A 129 2.98 22.54 -19.60
CA GLN A 129 3.36 23.27 -20.81
C GLN A 129 4.75 22.87 -21.30
N GLU A 130 5.73 22.80 -20.39
CA GLU A 130 7.11 22.46 -20.74
C GLU A 130 7.21 21.04 -21.31
N LEU A 131 6.51 20.08 -20.70
CA LEU A 131 6.48 18.69 -21.16
C LEU A 131 5.78 18.52 -22.53
N LEU A 132 4.82 19.39 -22.85
CA LEU A 132 4.14 19.40 -24.15
C LEU A 132 4.99 20.05 -25.26
N MET A 133 5.81 21.03 -24.89
CA MET A 133 6.68 21.77 -25.81
C MET A 133 7.97 21.02 -26.12
N ASP A 134 8.64 20.46 -25.10
CA ASP A 134 9.87 19.70 -25.27
C ASP A 134 9.75 18.26 -24.72
N GLN A 135 9.73 17.32 -25.66
CA GLN A 135 9.68 15.88 -25.39
C GLN A 135 10.99 15.32 -24.82
N SER A 136 12.10 16.07 -24.87
CA SER A 136 13.40 15.65 -24.33
C SER A 136 13.34 15.38 -22.83
N HIS A 137 12.56 16.19 -22.08
CA HIS A 137 12.34 16.00 -20.66
C HIS A 137 11.66 14.67 -20.36
N LEU A 138 10.60 14.36 -21.10
CA LEU A 138 9.83 13.14 -20.92
C LEU A 138 10.65 11.90 -21.32
N ARG A 139 11.37 11.97 -22.45
CA ARG A 139 12.30 10.91 -22.86
C ARG A 139 13.40 10.67 -21.83
N SER A 140 13.98 11.73 -21.27
CA SER A 140 15.00 11.61 -20.22
C SER A 140 14.47 10.85 -19.01
N LEU A 141 13.26 11.21 -18.54
CA LEU A 141 12.59 10.53 -17.43
C LEU A 141 12.28 9.06 -17.73
N MET A 142 11.79 8.75 -18.94
CA MET A 142 11.55 7.37 -19.37
C MET A 142 12.85 6.56 -19.44
N HIS A 143 13.97 7.20 -19.78
CA HIS A 143 15.31 6.60 -19.70
C HIS A 143 15.94 6.70 -18.31
N ARG A 144 15.14 6.95 -17.25
CA ARG A 144 15.58 7.00 -15.84
C ARG A 144 16.58 8.12 -15.53
N ARG A 145 16.80 9.06 -16.45
CA ARG A 145 17.71 10.20 -16.34
C ARG A 145 16.96 11.45 -15.86
N ALA A 146 17.72 12.40 -15.32
CA ALA A 146 17.17 13.70 -14.94
C ALA A 146 16.65 14.44 -16.19
N PRO A 147 15.44 15.02 -16.14
CA PRO A 147 15.01 15.98 -17.16
C PRO A 147 15.84 17.28 -17.01
N GLY A 148 15.70 18.20 -17.96
CA GLY A 148 16.31 19.53 -17.86
C GLY A 148 16.07 20.21 -16.51
N GLN A 149 16.99 21.10 -16.13
CA GLN A 149 17.14 21.60 -14.76
C GLN A 149 15.88 22.26 -14.20
N GLU A 150 15.14 22.99 -15.03
CA GLU A 150 13.91 23.68 -14.62
C GLU A 150 12.81 22.68 -14.21
N VAL A 151 12.60 21.65 -15.03
CA VAL A 151 11.64 20.58 -14.77
C VAL A 151 12.05 19.77 -13.55
N SER A 152 13.31 19.32 -13.47
CA SER A 152 13.80 18.49 -12.35
C SER A 152 13.68 19.20 -11.01
N THR A 153 14.04 20.49 -10.95
CA THR A 153 13.95 21.31 -9.73
C THR A 153 12.53 21.43 -9.20
N ILE A 154 11.52 21.52 -10.08
CA ILE A 154 10.11 21.64 -9.68
C ILE A 154 9.51 20.27 -9.36
N LEU A 155 9.87 19.24 -10.13
CA LEU A 155 9.29 17.91 -10.05
C LEU A 155 9.69 17.20 -8.76
N MET A 156 10.99 17.10 -8.44
CA MET A 156 11.46 16.41 -7.23
C MET A 156 12.85 16.89 -6.78
N ARG A 157 12.95 17.27 -5.50
CA ARG A 157 14.18 17.61 -4.80
C ARG A 157 14.17 16.96 -3.42
N PRO A 158 15.33 16.70 -2.80
CA PRO A 158 15.35 16.10 -1.47
C PRO A 158 14.54 16.91 -0.44
N ASP A 159 14.65 18.24 -0.49
CA ASP A 159 13.91 19.16 0.40
C ASP A 159 12.38 19.22 0.17
N HIS A 160 11.88 18.58 -0.89
CA HIS A 160 10.43 18.45 -1.10
C HIS A 160 9.80 17.41 -0.17
N LEU A 161 10.57 16.48 0.39
CA LEU A 161 10.06 15.54 1.39
C LEU A 161 9.92 16.26 2.74
N ARG A 162 8.69 16.60 3.12
CA ARG A 162 8.42 17.49 4.27
C ARG A 162 8.21 16.74 5.58
N GLN A 163 7.56 15.60 5.51
CA GLN A 163 7.22 14.82 6.69
C GLN A 163 7.34 13.35 6.36
N VAL A 164 8.00 12.63 7.25
CA VAL A 164 8.04 11.17 7.29
C VAL A 164 7.48 10.77 8.64
N SER A 165 6.48 9.89 8.63
CA SER A 165 5.90 9.34 9.86
C SER A 165 5.80 7.83 9.77
N CYS A 166 6.02 7.16 10.89
CA CYS A 166 5.80 5.73 11.02
C CYS A 166 5.18 5.42 12.39
N THR A 167 4.26 4.47 12.46
CA THR A 167 3.60 4.04 13.70
C THR A 167 4.48 3.16 14.60
N CYS A 168 5.72 2.87 14.20
CA CYS A 168 6.64 2.06 14.99
C CYS A 168 7.13 2.80 16.25
N PRO A 169 7.56 2.10 17.31
CA PRO A 169 8.01 2.70 18.57
C PRO A 169 9.35 3.47 18.46
N ASP A 170 9.89 3.60 17.26
CA ASP A 170 11.17 4.22 16.96
C ASP A 170 10.99 5.73 16.78
N ARG A 171 11.56 6.53 17.68
CA ARG A 171 11.40 7.99 17.69
C ARG A 171 12.29 8.75 16.70
N ALA A 172 13.05 8.05 15.87
CA ALA A 172 13.87 8.68 14.83
C ALA A 172 13.00 9.34 13.75
N ALA A 173 13.46 10.47 13.21
CA ALA A 173 12.78 11.17 12.11
C ALA A 173 12.53 10.25 10.90
N VAL A 174 13.52 9.43 10.56
CA VAL A 174 13.39 8.36 9.56
C VAL A 174 13.86 7.05 10.18
N CYS A 175 12.90 6.16 10.45
CA CYS A 175 13.16 4.83 11.00
C CYS A 175 13.50 3.81 9.90
N LYS A 176 13.90 2.59 10.28
CA LYS A 176 14.19 1.50 9.32
C LYS A 176 13.00 1.13 8.44
N HIS A 177 11.76 1.26 8.94
CA HIS A 177 10.55 0.95 8.17
C HIS A 177 10.31 2.02 7.09
N ALA A 178 10.52 3.29 7.42
CA ALA A 178 10.49 4.38 6.45
C ALA A 178 11.55 4.17 5.35
N VAL A 179 12.77 3.80 5.72
CA VAL A 179 13.79 3.44 4.72
C VAL A 179 13.35 2.27 3.83
N ALA A 180 12.76 1.22 4.42
CA ALA A 180 12.30 0.05 3.66
C ALA A 180 11.21 0.44 2.64
N VAL A 181 10.23 1.26 3.05
CA VAL A 181 9.21 1.81 2.14
C VAL A 181 9.84 2.72 1.10
N GLY A 182 10.85 3.54 1.47
CA GLY A 182 11.62 4.34 0.53
C GLY A 182 12.23 3.53 -0.61
N TYR A 183 12.84 2.38 -0.29
CA TYR A 183 13.37 1.46 -1.31
C TYR A 183 12.26 0.85 -2.18
N ALA A 184 11.11 0.53 -1.61
CA ALA A 184 9.96 0.02 -2.38
C ALA A 184 9.39 1.08 -3.34
N VAL A 185 9.29 2.34 -2.88
CA VAL A 185 8.89 3.48 -3.73
C VAL A 185 9.92 3.71 -4.83
N ALA A 186 11.21 3.70 -4.51
CA ALA A 186 12.30 3.81 -5.47
C ALA A 186 12.21 2.71 -6.56
N ALA A 187 11.93 1.47 -6.16
CA ALA A 187 11.69 0.37 -7.10
C ALA A 187 10.54 0.69 -8.06
N GLN A 188 9.44 1.19 -7.51
CA GLN A 188 8.23 1.52 -8.24
C GLN A 188 8.45 2.69 -9.22
N LEU A 189 9.14 3.76 -8.80
CA LEU A 189 9.51 4.89 -9.65
C LEU A 189 10.54 4.52 -10.72
N THR A 190 11.38 3.50 -10.47
CA THR A 190 12.31 2.99 -11.46
C THR A 190 11.61 2.16 -12.54
N ARG A 191 10.58 1.39 -12.16
CA ARG A 191 9.76 0.58 -13.07
C ARG A 191 8.70 1.38 -13.82
N ASP A 192 8.13 2.40 -13.19
CA ASP A 192 7.09 3.24 -13.77
C ASP A 192 7.40 4.72 -13.47
N PRO A 193 8.27 5.36 -14.28
CA PRO A 193 8.67 6.74 -14.06
C PRO A 193 7.51 7.72 -14.19
N GLN A 194 6.38 7.34 -14.80
CA GLN A 194 5.22 8.21 -14.96
C GLN A 194 4.52 8.48 -13.62
N GLN A 195 4.70 7.62 -12.62
CA GLN A 195 4.10 7.82 -11.30
C GLN A 195 4.61 9.06 -10.59
N ILE A 196 5.78 9.59 -10.97
CA ILE A 196 6.25 10.87 -10.45
C ILE A 196 5.28 12.00 -10.76
N PHE A 197 4.62 11.99 -11.92
CA PHE A 197 3.65 13.01 -12.29
C PHE A 197 2.39 12.91 -11.44
N ARG A 198 1.88 11.69 -11.25
CA ARG A 198 0.72 11.42 -10.38
C ARG A 198 1.00 11.83 -8.94
N LEU A 199 2.19 11.51 -8.43
CA LEU A 199 2.66 11.95 -7.10
C LEU A 199 2.70 13.48 -6.97
N ARG A 200 2.85 14.22 -8.07
CA ARG A 200 2.85 15.70 -8.08
C ARG A 200 1.48 16.30 -8.46
N GLY A 201 0.46 15.47 -8.66
CA GLY A 201 -0.89 15.88 -9.04
C GLY A 201 -1.01 16.29 -10.51
N ILE A 202 -0.19 15.71 -11.38
CA ILE A 202 -0.18 15.94 -12.83
C ILE A 202 -0.62 14.65 -13.52
N ASP A 203 -1.66 14.75 -14.36
CA ASP A 203 -2.09 13.63 -15.21
C ASP A 203 -1.06 13.40 -16.33
N PRO A 204 -0.45 12.20 -16.42
CA PRO A 204 0.54 11.91 -17.44
C PRO A 204 -0.02 11.64 -18.84
N GLU A 205 -1.30 11.29 -18.95
CA GLU A 205 -1.85 10.76 -20.20
C GLU A 205 -1.71 11.71 -21.42
N PRO A 206 -1.95 13.03 -21.30
CA PRO A 206 -1.90 13.94 -22.45
C PRO A 206 -0.53 13.98 -23.14
N PHE A 207 0.54 14.12 -22.36
CA PHE A 207 1.90 14.19 -22.92
C PHE A 207 2.47 12.81 -23.26
N MET A 208 2.07 11.75 -22.56
CA MET A 208 2.41 10.37 -22.96
C MET A 208 1.77 9.97 -24.30
N ALA A 209 0.52 10.42 -24.56
CA ALA A 209 -0.13 10.23 -25.86
C ALA A 209 0.58 11.00 -26.97
N GLN A 210 1.06 12.22 -26.71
CA GLN A 210 1.82 13.01 -27.68
C GLN A 210 3.18 12.37 -27.99
N LEU A 211 3.88 11.85 -26.97
CA LEU A 211 5.15 11.15 -27.16
C LEU A 211 4.98 9.91 -28.02
N ARG A 212 3.96 9.08 -27.77
CA ARG A 212 3.64 7.90 -28.59
C ARG A 212 3.42 8.27 -30.07
N LYS A 213 2.62 9.31 -30.33
CA LYS A 213 2.41 9.82 -31.70
C LYS A 213 3.70 10.33 -32.36
N ALA A 214 4.62 10.89 -31.59
CA ALA A 214 5.91 11.36 -32.10
C ALA A 214 6.87 10.20 -32.40
N ASP A 215 6.89 9.18 -31.55
CA ASP A 215 7.67 7.95 -31.77
C ASP A 215 7.16 7.18 -33.00
N GLU A 216 5.84 7.06 -33.17
CA GLU A 216 5.20 6.48 -34.37
C GLU A 216 5.64 7.20 -35.66
N LYS A 217 5.69 8.54 -35.64
CA LYS A 217 6.13 9.33 -36.80
C LYS A 217 7.62 9.21 -37.11
N THR A 218 8.44 9.04 -36.09
CA THR A 218 9.91 8.98 -36.23
C THR A 218 10.42 7.56 -36.47
N GLY A 219 9.56 6.54 -36.37
CA GLY A 219 9.96 5.14 -36.45
C GLY A 219 10.90 4.72 -35.31
N ALA A 220 11.00 5.55 -34.26
CA ALA A 220 11.72 5.19 -33.05
C ALA A 220 11.00 4.01 -32.40
N ALA A 221 11.77 2.99 -31.96
CA ALA A 221 11.21 1.82 -31.30
C ALA A 221 10.26 2.28 -30.18
N ALA A 222 8.97 1.97 -30.34
CA ALA A 222 7.92 2.44 -29.44
C ALA A 222 8.31 2.11 -28.00
N LEU A 223 8.09 3.06 -27.08
CA LEU A 223 8.21 2.88 -25.63
C LEU A 223 7.18 1.86 -25.06
N GLU A 224 6.75 0.90 -25.86
CA GLU A 224 5.66 -0.06 -25.64
C GLU A 224 5.97 -1.04 -24.49
N ASN A 225 7.24 -1.21 -24.15
CA ASN A 225 7.71 -2.10 -23.09
C ASN A 225 7.56 -1.53 -21.66
N TRP A 226 7.10 -0.28 -21.50
CA TRP A 226 6.91 0.36 -20.19
C TRP A 226 5.51 0.21 -19.61
N ARG A 227 4.66 -0.67 -20.14
CA ARG A 227 3.34 -0.97 -19.53
C ARG A 227 3.53 -1.59 -18.14
N GLY A 228 3.69 -0.73 -17.13
CA GLY A 228 3.38 -1.04 -15.75
C GLY A 228 1.91 -1.46 -15.67
N THR A 229 1.67 -2.56 -14.99
CA THR A 229 0.36 -3.12 -14.68
C THR A 229 -0.49 -2.13 -13.88
N HIS A 230 -1.13 -1.19 -14.58
CA HIS A 230 -2.25 -0.42 -14.08
C HIS A 230 -3.44 -0.65 -15.02
N SER A 231 -4.00 -1.85 -14.94
CA SER A 231 -5.42 -2.02 -15.25
C SER A 231 -6.18 -2.17 -13.94
N GLY A 232 -7.05 -1.22 -13.66
CA GLY A 232 -8.26 -1.50 -12.89
C GLY A 232 -8.48 -0.62 -11.65
N ARG A 233 -9.07 0.55 -11.86
CA ARG A 233 -10.42 0.85 -11.33
C ARG A 233 -10.96 2.13 -11.97
N ASP A 234 -11.28 2.03 -13.25
CA ASP A 234 -12.32 2.91 -13.81
C ASP A 234 -13.67 2.29 -13.49
N VAL A 235 -14.46 3.04 -12.73
CA VAL A 235 -15.88 2.78 -12.49
C VAL A 235 -16.62 3.02 -13.80
N ALA A 236 -16.63 2.01 -14.68
CA ALA A 236 -17.43 2.01 -15.89
C ALA A 236 -18.59 1.02 -15.72
N SER A 237 -19.77 1.61 -15.52
CA SER A 237 -21.12 1.08 -15.64
C SER A 237 -21.22 -0.29 -16.34
N ASN A 238 -21.51 -1.32 -15.55
CA ASN A 238 -21.76 -2.67 -16.03
C ASN A 238 -23.03 -2.70 -16.89
N LYS A 239 -22.86 -2.68 -18.21
CA LYS A 239 -23.85 -3.15 -19.18
C LYS A 239 -23.20 -4.23 -20.05
N LYS A 240 -23.74 -5.45 -19.88
CA LYS A 240 -23.86 -6.55 -20.83
C LYS A 240 -22.82 -7.69 -20.81
N ALA A 241 -23.44 -8.86 -20.71
CA ALA A 241 -23.22 -10.06 -21.52
C ALA A 241 -21.88 -10.78 -21.36
N ALA A 242 -21.94 -11.79 -20.50
CA ALA A 242 -21.03 -12.91 -20.51
C ALA A 242 -21.21 -13.73 -21.81
N SER A 243 -20.15 -13.80 -22.61
CA SER A 243 -19.91 -14.96 -23.46
C SER A 243 -18.41 -15.08 -23.72
N SER A 244 -17.77 -16.07 -23.08
CA SER A 244 -16.67 -16.83 -23.69
C SER A 244 -16.16 -17.87 -22.70
N LYS A 245 -16.21 -19.15 -23.08
CA LYS A 245 -15.04 -20.03 -22.94
C LYS A 245 -15.22 -21.31 -23.75
N TYR A 246 -14.07 -21.93 -24.01
CA TYR A 246 -13.74 -23.04 -24.91
C TYR A 246 -13.55 -22.56 -26.36
N GLY A 247 -12.37 -22.62 -26.98
CA GLY A 247 -11.16 -23.40 -26.70
C GLY A 247 -10.82 -24.18 -27.97
N VAL A 248 -10.08 -23.56 -28.88
CA VAL A 248 -9.72 -24.16 -30.18
C VAL A 248 -8.52 -25.08 -29.99
N GLY A 249 -8.77 -26.38 -30.00
CA GLY A 249 -7.78 -27.43 -30.27
C GLY A 249 -7.95 -27.92 -31.70
N LYS A 250 -6.91 -27.78 -32.51
CA LYS A 250 -6.83 -28.34 -33.87
C LYS A 250 -6.90 -29.86 -33.79
N ASN A 251 -7.74 -30.48 -34.62
CA ASN A 251 -7.41 -31.77 -35.23
C ASN A 251 -7.97 -31.88 -36.64
N THR A 252 -7.16 -32.58 -37.43
CA THR A 252 -7.17 -32.84 -38.85
C THR A 252 -8.29 -33.78 -39.31
N GLY A 253 -8.76 -33.60 -40.55
CA GLY A 253 -9.55 -34.60 -41.27
C GLY A 253 -10.78 -33.98 -41.91
N GLY A 254 -10.85 -34.04 -43.24
CA GLY A 254 -11.92 -33.43 -44.03
C GLY A 254 -13.27 -34.10 -43.85
N GLU A 255 -14.32 -33.29 -43.99
CA GLU A 255 -15.53 -33.49 -44.79
C GLU A 255 -16.45 -32.30 -44.49
N GLU A 256 -17.06 -31.73 -45.54
CA GLU A 256 -18.00 -30.61 -45.43
C GLU A 256 -19.26 -31.07 -44.66
N ALA A 257 -19.27 -30.87 -43.34
CA ALA A 257 -20.44 -31.13 -42.52
C ALA A 257 -21.37 -29.90 -42.54
N ALA A 258 -22.51 -30.05 -43.23
CA ALA A 258 -23.62 -29.11 -43.18
C ALA A 258 -24.01 -28.80 -41.73
N ALA A 259 -24.30 -27.52 -41.45
CA ALA A 259 -24.69 -27.05 -40.12
C ALA A 259 -25.84 -27.90 -39.54
N GLU A 260 -25.59 -28.52 -38.39
CA GLU A 260 -26.56 -29.32 -37.66
C GLU A 260 -27.69 -28.39 -37.16
N ILE A 261 -28.83 -28.42 -37.85
CA ILE A 261 -30.04 -27.71 -37.43
C ILE A 261 -30.57 -28.45 -36.20
N VAL A 262 -30.32 -27.89 -35.01
CA VAL A 262 -30.86 -28.44 -33.76
C VAL A 262 -32.36 -28.16 -33.71
N ASP A 263 -33.15 -29.22 -33.55
CA ASP A 263 -34.61 -29.15 -33.42
C ASP A 263 -35.02 -28.25 -32.23
N PRO A 264 -35.71 -27.12 -32.47
CA PRO A 264 -36.07 -26.15 -31.45
C PRO A 264 -36.89 -26.74 -30.30
N ILE A 265 -37.69 -27.76 -30.56
CA ILE A 265 -38.55 -28.39 -29.55
C ILE A 265 -37.71 -29.18 -28.55
N ARG A 266 -36.61 -29.79 -29.01
CA ARG A 266 -35.65 -30.50 -28.16
C ARG A 266 -34.82 -29.55 -27.29
N PHE A 267 -34.54 -28.35 -27.80
CA PHE A 267 -33.74 -27.36 -27.11
C PHE A 267 -34.56 -26.53 -26.10
N TRP A 268 -35.74 -26.06 -26.49
CA TRP A 268 -36.59 -25.18 -25.66
C TRP A 268 -37.61 -25.94 -24.80
N GLY A 269 -37.85 -27.21 -25.06
CA GLY A 269 -38.94 -27.97 -24.45
C GLY A 269 -40.31 -27.60 -25.04
N SER A 270 -41.33 -28.42 -24.78
CA SER A 270 -42.69 -28.18 -25.26
C SER A 270 -43.28 -26.91 -24.61
N PRO A 271 -43.99 -26.04 -25.35
CA PRO A 271 -44.63 -24.82 -24.83
C PRO A 271 -45.62 -25.06 -23.67
N ASP A 272 -46.04 -26.30 -23.50
CA ASP A 272 -47.00 -26.77 -22.50
C ASP A 272 -46.38 -26.90 -21.11
N GLN A 273 -45.04 -26.87 -21.02
CA GLN A 273 -44.27 -27.02 -19.79
C GLN A 273 -43.69 -25.66 -19.37
N ARG A 274 -44.56 -24.69 -19.09
CA ARG A 274 -44.11 -23.38 -18.59
C ARG A 274 -43.63 -23.52 -17.15
N VAL A 275 -42.45 -22.97 -16.86
CA VAL A 275 -41.92 -22.86 -15.50
C VAL A 275 -42.89 -22.04 -14.67
N THR A 276 -43.57 -22.68 -13.72
CA THR A 276 -44.44 -22.02 -12.76
C THR A 276 -43.59 -21.57 -11.58
N TRP A 277 -43.42 -20.25 -11.45
CA TRP A 277 -42.83 -19.67 -10.24
C TRP A 277 -43.89 -19.69 -9.14
N GLY A 278 -43.53 -20.17 -7.94
CA GLY A 278 -44.37 -20.03 -6.76
C GLY A 278 -44.51 -18.56 -6.37
N GLU A 279 -45.52 -18.22 -5.57
CA GLU A 279 -45.63 -16.89 -4.97
C GLU A 279 -44.38 -16.59 -4.14
N PHE A 280 -43.70 -15.49 -4.45
CA PHE A 280 -42.53 -15.06 -3.71
C PHE A 280 -42.95 -14.61 -2.31
N ALA A 281 -42.27 -15.14 -1.28
CA ALA A 281 -42.45 -14.66 0.08
C ALA A 281 -42.01 -13.18 0.15
N GLN A 282 -42.90 -12.30 0.61
CA GLN A 282 -42.60 -10.89 0.78
C GLN A 282 -41.76 -10.71 2.06
N GLU A 283 -40.45 -10.57 1.91
CA GLU A 283 -39.53 -10.33 3.01
C GLU A 283 -39.07 -8.87 3.06
N LEU A 284 -38.93 -8.32 4.28
CA LEU A 284 -38.52 -6.94 4.53
C LEU A 284 -37.00 -6.81 4.30
N GLY A 285 -36.60 -5.97 3.33
CA GLY A 285 -35.19 -5.76 2.97
C GLY A 285 -34.29 -5.21 4.08
N LEU A 286 -34.86 -4.80 5.22
CA LEU A 286 -34.10 -4.39 6.41
C LEU A 286 -33.42 -5.59 7.12
N ASP A 287 -34.03 -6.78 7.07
CA ASP A 287 -33.53 -7.98 7.75
C ASP A 287 -32.46 -8.73 6.94
N GLN A 288 -32.41 -8.52 5.62
CA GLN A 288 -31.35 -9.04 4.74
C GLN A 288 -30.27 -7.99 4.41
N GLY A 289 -30.45 -6.74 4.83
CA GLY A 289 -29.47 -5.68 4.64
C GLY A 289 -28.22 -5.87 5.50
N ASP A 290 -27.08 -5.35 5.06
CA ASP A 290 -25.87 -5.30 5.88
C ASP A 290 -26.10 -4.35 7.07
N GLY A 291 -26.48 -4.92 8.21
CA GLY A 291 -26.69 -4.18 9.45
C GLY A 291 -25.44 -3.39 9.89
N GLN A 292 -24.23 -3.83 9.52
CA GLN A 292 -23.02 -3.06 9.80
C GLN A 292 -22.95 -1.80 8.93
N ALA A 293 -23.32 -1.88 7.66
CA ALA A 293 -23.38 -0.72 6.78
C ALA A 293 -24.45 0.29 7.24
N LEU A 294 -25.60 -0.20 7.70
CA LEU A 294 -26.64 0.64 8.31
C LEU A 294 -26.13 1.34 9.56
N MET A 295 -25.53 0.60 10.50
CA MET A 295 -25.02 1.16 11.74
C MET A 295 -23.84 2.11 11.49
N ALA A 296 -23.02 1.88 10.48
CA ALA A 296 -21.98 2.80 10.04
C ALA A 296 -22.56 4.10 9.46
N ALA A 297 -23.61 4.01 8.65
CA ALA A 297 -24.32 5.18 8.12
C ALA A 297 -25.06 5.96 9.22
N LEU A 298 -25.62 5.28 10.23
CA LEU A 298 -26.23 5.95 11.37
C LEU A 298 -25.18 6.64 12.26
N ARG A 299 -23.99 6.04 12.42
CA ARG A 299 -22.87 6.60 13.19
C ARG A 299 -22.33 7.90 12.62
N THR A 300 -22.48 8.17 11.32
CA THR A 300 -22.07 9.48 10.75
C THR A 300 -23.01 10.62 11.15
N VAL A 301 -24.25 10.30 11.54
CA VAL A 301 -25.28 11.28 11.86
C VAL A 301 -25.56 11.36 13.37
N SER A 302 -25.28 10.29 14.13
CA SER A 302 -25.54 10.25 15.56
C SER A 302 -24.30 10.51 16.41
N TRP A 303 -24.35 11.53 17.27
CA TRP A 303 -23.41 11.70 18.38
C TRP A 303 -23.82 10.81 19.55
N THR A 304 -22.99 9.82 19.89
CA THR A 304 -23.31 8.88 20.98
C THR A 304 -22.66 9.27 22.30
N GLY A 305 -23.12 8.68 23.41
CA GLY A 305 -22.47 8.86 24.72
C GLY A 305 -21.01 8.40 24.75
N VAL A 306 -20.62 7.44 23.89
CA VAL A 306 -19.23 7.00 23.74
C VAL A 306 -18.36 8.09 23.11
N ASP A 307 -18.90 8.81 22.11
CA ASP A 307 -18.18 9.90 21.46
C ASP A 307 -18.02 11.10 22.42
N GLN A 308 -19.03 11.35 23.27
CA GLN A 308 -18.94 12.34 24.34
C GLN A 308 -17.83 12.02 25.36
N LEU A 309 -17.74 10.76 25.80
CA LEU A 309 -16.68 10.31 26.71
C LEU A 309 -15.29 10.39 26.06
N ARG A 310 -15.19 10.09 24.77
CA ARG A 310 -13.93 10.20 24.02
C ARG A 310 -13.47 11.66 23.91
N ALA A 311 -14.38 12.56 23.56
CA ALA A 311 -14.09 13.99 23.53
C ALA A 311 -13.67 14.52 24.91
N HIS A 312 -14.34 14.09 25.98
CA HIS A 312 -13.96 14.43 27.35
C HIS A 312 -12.53 13.96 27.68
N HIS A 313 -12.21 12.70 27.36
CA HIS A 313 -10.87 12.14 27.59
C HIS A 313 -9.78 12.88 26.79
N GLU A 314 -10.06 13.28 25.55
CA GLU A 314 -9.12 14.07 24.75
C GLU A 314 -8.90 15.48 25.33
N LEU A 315 -9.96 16.09 25.87
CA LEU A 315 -9.86 17.38 26.57
C LEU A 315 -9.09 17.27 27.88
N GLU A 316 -9.30 16.21 28.66
CA GLU A 316 -8.50 15.94 29.87
C GLU A 316 -7.02 15.75 29.53
N ARG A 317 -6.69 14.99 28.49
CA ARG A 317 -5.30 14.85 28.02
C ARG A 317 -4.70 16.18 27.56
N CYS A 318 -5.46 17.01 26.87
CA CYS A 318 -5.02 18.35 26.49
C CYS A 318 -4.74 19.21 27.74
N TYR A 319 -5.62 19.16 28.73
CA TYR A 319 -5.47 19.87 30.00
C TYR A 319 -4.26 19.38 30.79
N GLU A 320 -4.08 18.06 30.95
CA GLU A 320 -2.92 17.46 31.59
C GLU A 320 -1.62 17.87 30.91
N ASN A 321 -1.58 17.91 29.58
CA ASN A 321 -0.40 18.37 28.83
C ASN A 321 -0.13 19.86 29.02
N LEU A 322 -1.16 20.69 29.16
CA LEU A 322 -1.04 22.13 29.39
C LEU A 322 -0.69 22.48 30.84
N VAL A 323 -1.07 21.64 31.80
CA VAL A 323 -0.83 21.90 33.23
C VAL A 323 0.44 21.21 33.73
N ASN A 324 0.82 20.05 33.19
CA ASN A 324 2.13 19.42 33.45
C ASN A 324 3.27 20.06 32.64
N ILE A 325 3.26 21.39 32.52
CA ILE A 325 4.36 22.19 31.93
C ILE A 325 5.55 22.31 32.91
N GLU A 326 5.52 21.71 34.10
CA GLU A 326 6.64 21.70 35.06
C GLU A 326 7.92 20.96 34.60
N LYS A 327 8.07 20.60 33.32
CA LYS A 327 9.33 20.03 32.80
C LYS A 327 9.77 20.49 31.42
N ILE A 328 9.06 21.42 30.78
CA ILE A 328 9.42 21.88 29.43
C ILE A 328 10.32 23.13 29.47
N PHE A 329 10.23 23.95 30.52
CA PHE A 329 10.93 25.24 30.59
C PHE A 329 11.93 25.41 31.74
N ASP A 330 12.10 24.42 32.63
CA ASP A 330 12.89 24.57 33.86
C ASP A 330 14.41 24.41 33.70
N LYS A 331 14.94 24.35 32.47
CA LYS A 331 16.37 24.58 32.24
C LYS A 331 16.57 25.49 31.05
N LEU A 332 16.63 26.77 31.33
CA LEU A 332 17.11 27.75 30.38
C LEU A 332 18.63 27.51 30.15
N PRO A 333 19.12 27.50 28.90
CA PRO A 333 20.53 27.17 28.59
C PRO A 333 21.60 28.04 29.26
N TRP A 334 21.22 29.14 29.92
CA TRP A 334 22.12 30.09 30.58
C TRP A 334 22.05 30.06 32.11
N GLU A 335 21.23 29.20 32.71
CA GLU A 335 21.14 29.07 34.15
C GLU A 335 22.34 28.25 34.66
N LYS A 336 23.44 28.95 34.95
CA LYS A 336 24.61 28.36 35.61
C LYS A 336 24.26 28.07 37.07
N ASP A 337 24.65 26.90 37.57
CA ASP A 337 24.63 26.58 39.00
C ASP A 337 25.54 27.55 39.76
N TYR A 338 24.96 28.61 40.35
CA TYR A 338 25.68 29.56 41.20
C TYR A 338 25.76 29.12 42.67
N LEU A 339 25.30 27.92 43.01
CA LEU A 339 25.18 27.46 44.41
C LEU A 339 26.22 26.43 44.87
N SER A 340 27.21 26.07 44.05
CA SER A 340 28.40 25.36 44.55
C SER A 340 29.49 26.36 44.94
N ARG A 341 29.29 27.03 46.08
CA ARG A 341 30.34 27.76 46.79
C ARG A 341 31.19 26.71 47.53
N PRO A 342 32.50 26.57 47.26
CA PRO A 342 33.35 25.70 48.06
C PRO A 342 33.59 26.40 49.40
N THR A 343 32.94 25.93 50.46
CA THR A 343 33.29 26.29 51.83
C THR A 343 34.55 25.53 52.22
N ASP A 344 35.60 26.29 52.50
CA ASP A 344 36.72 26.03 53.42
C ASP A 344 37.04 24.59 53.79
N LYS A 345 38.20 24.13 53.33
CA LYS A 345 39.17 23.47 54.22
C LYS A 345 40.57 24.01 53.94
N ASN A 346 41.04 24.82 54.88
CA ASN A 346 42.46 24.92 55.21
C ASN A 346 42.99 23.52 55.52
N GLU A 347 44.15 23.18 54.98
CA GLU A 347 45.22 22.48 55.71
C GLU A 347 46.48 22.44 54.84
N ASP A 348 47.57 22.91 55.45
CA ASP A 348 48.98 22.61 55.20
C ASP A 348 49.64 23.12 53.93
N TYR A 349 50.56 24.08 54.09
CA TYR A 349 51.97 23.91 53.69
C TYR A 349 52.87 24.91 54.45
N ASP A 350 53.98 24.36 54.96
CA ASP A 350 55.15 25.02 55.56
C ASP A 350 55.75 26.16 54.71
#